data_AF-A0A164G7H8-F1
#
_entry.id   AF-A0A164G7H8-F1
#
_cell.length_a   1.000
_cell.length_b   1.000
_cell.length_c   1.000
_cell.angle_alpha   90.00
_cell.angle_beta   90.00
_cell.angle_gamma   90.00
#
_symmetry.space_group_name_H-M   'P 1'
#
loop_
_entity.id
_entity.type
_entity.pdbx_description
1 polymer ?
#
loop_
_entity_poly.entity_id
_entity_poly.type
_entity_poly.pdbx_seq_one_letter_code
_entity_poly.pdbx_strand_id
1 'polypeptide(L)'
;AGKTTLNLTLSGLVATRAGQVGFDGQDITGLHSRQVVQHGLIQVPEGRKVFPNLSVHENLELGAFTRGRERKQQNLDKVYETFPR
;
A
#
# COMPACT_ATOMS: atom_id res chain seq x y z
N ALA A 1 7.72 -21.41 4.08
CA ALA A 1 7.11 -21.45 2.73
C ALA A 1 7.01 -20.03 2.18
N GLY A 2 7.39 -19.78 0.93
CA GLY A 2 7.74 -18.48 0.31
C GLY A 2 6.68 -17.37 0.20
N LYS A 3 5.82 -17.22 1.22
CA LYS A 3 4.81 -16.15 1.32
C LYS A 3 5.41 -14.75 1.24
N THR A 4 6.54 -14.54 1.92
CA THR A 4 7.26 -13.26 1.88
C THR A 4 7.71 -12.94 0.46
N THR A 5 8.30 -13.91 -0.24
CA THR A 5 8.73 -13.74 -1.63
C THR A 5 7.55 -13.41 -2.54
N LEU A 6 6.41 -14.09 -2.36
CA LEU A 6 5.18 -13.80 -3.10
C LEU A 6 4.71 -12.36 -2.86
N ASN A 7 4.56 -11.94 -1.61
CA ASN A 7 4.12 -10.59 -1.27
C ASN A 7 5.07 -9.51 -1.80
N LEU A 8 6.39 -9.73 -1.71
CA LEU A 8 7.38 -8.82 -2.26
C LEU A 8 7.31 -8.74 -3.79
N THR A 9 7.00 -9.86 -4.46
CA THR A 9 6.84 -9.89 -5.92
C THR A 9 5.58 -9.12 -6.34
N LEU A 10 4.44 -9.37 -5.69
CA LEU A 10 3.19 -8.65 -5.95
C LEU A 10 3.33 -7.15 -5.72
N SER A 11 4.16 -6.75 -4.75
CA SER A 11 4.37 -5.34 -4.39
C SER A 11 5.45 -4.64 -5.22
N GLY A 12 6.01 -5.31 -6.25
CA GLY A 12 7.04 -4.75 -7.11
C GLY A 12 8.38 -4.49 -6.40
N LEU A 13 8.64 -5.17 -5.28
CA LEU A 13 9.90 -5.11 -4.51
C LEU A 13 10.88 -6.21 -4.94
N VAL A 14 10.38 -7.29 -5.54
CA VAL A 14 11.18 -8.37 -6.14
C VAL A 14 10.67 -8.60 -7.55
N ALA A 15 11.58 -8.66 -8.53
CA ALA A 15 11.20 -8.91 -9.92
C ALA A 15 10.61 -10.31 -10.11
N THR A 16 9.57 -10.41 -10.93
CA THR A 16 8.96 -11.69 -11.30
C THR A 16 9.92 -12.44 -12.22
N ARG A 17 10.27 -13.70 -11.89
CA ARG A 17 11.18 -14.51 -12.71
C ARG A 17 10.47 -15.20 -13.88
N ALA A 18 9.21 -15.57 -13.69
CA ALA A 18 8.34 -16.20 -14.68
C ALA A 18 6.88 -16.04 -14.26
N GLY A 19 5.96 -16.15 -15.23
CA GLY A 19 4.53 -15.97 -15.01
C GLY A 19 4.07 -14.51 -15.15
N GLN A 20 2.82 -14.27 -14.77
CA GLN A 20 2.15 -12.97 -14.89
C GLN A 20 1.44 -12.61 -13.58
N VAL A 21 1.33 -11.32 -13.30
CA VAL A 21 0.63 -10.75 -12.16
C VAL A 21 -0.42 -9.78 -12.67
N GLY A 22 -1.70 -10.14 -12.50
CA GLY A 22 -2.83 -9.26 -12.80
C GLY A 22 -3.44 -8.67 -11.53
N PHE A 23 -3.81 -7.40 -11.56
CA PHE A 23 -4.55 -6.71 -10.50
C PHE A 23 -5.58 -5.77 -11.11
N ASP A 24 -6.84 -5.87 -10.66
CA ASP A 24 -7.95 -5.02 -11.12
C ASP A 24 -8.10 -4.95 -12.66
N GLY A 25 -7.96 -6.11 -13.32
CA GLY A 25 -8.02 -6.22 -14.78
C GLY A 25 -6.79 -5.68 -15.52
N GLN A 26 -5.75 -5.23 -14.83
CA GLN A 26 -4.52 -4.70 -15.41
C GLN A 26 -3.34 -5.64 -15.15
N ASP A 27 -2.48 -5.79 -16.16
CA ASP A 27 -1.21 -6.50 -16.01
C ASP A 27 -0.21 -5.58 -15.27
N ILE A 28 0.25 -6.04 -14.11
CA ILE A 28 1.25 -5.36 -13.29
C ILE A 28 2.58 -6.14 -13.21
N THR A 29 2.78 -7.10 -14.11
CA THR A 29 3.97 -7.97 -14.13
C THR A 29 5.24 -7.16 -14.24
N GLY A 30 6.14 -7.34 -13.26
CA GLY A 30 7.45 -6.69 -13.25
C GLY A 30 7.44 -5.17 -13.05
N LEU A 31 6.28 -4.57 -12.76
CA LEU A 31 6.20 -3.13 -12.46
C LEU A 31 6.99 -2.78 -11.20
N HIS A 32 7.59 -1.59 -11.20
CA HIS A 32 8.26 -1.07 -10.01
C HIS A 32 7.22 -0.75 -8.92
N SER A 33 7.57 -0.95 -7.64
CA SER A 33 6.68 -0.72 -6.48
C SER A 33 5.88 0.59 -6.53
N ARG A 34 6.50 1.68 -6.98
CA ARG A 34 5.83 2.99 -7.18
C ARG A 34 4.63 2.91 -8.14
N GLN A 35 4.77 2.18 -9.25
CA GLN A 35 3.70 2.00 -10.24
C GLN A 35 2.61 1.08 -9.67
N VAL A 36 2.99 -0.02 -9.00
CA VAL A 36 2.05 -0.94 -8.34
C VAL A 36 1.13 -0.17 -7.36
N VAL A 37 1.68 0.75 -6.56
CA VAL A 37 0.91 1.61 -5.66
C VAL A 37 -0.03 2.55 -6.41
N GLN A 38 0.35 3.07 -7.58
CA GLN A 38 -0.51 3.90 -8.43
C GLN A 38 -1.70 3.11 -8.99
N HIS A 39 -1.52 1.82 -9.29
CA HIS A 39 -2.60 0.90 -9.64
C HIS A 39 -3.52 0.57 -8.45
N GLY A 40 -3.08 0.85 -7.22
CA GLY A 40 -3.89 0.70 -6.01
C GLY A 40 -3.62 -0.53 -5.18
N LEU A 41 -2.63 -1.34 -5.56
CA LEU A 41 -2.21 -2.46 -4.73
C LEU A 41 -1.26 -1.94 -3.64
N ILE A 42 -1.72 -2.03 -2.39
CA ILE A 42 -0.99 -1.57 -1.20
C ILE A 42 -0.63 -2.76 -0.32
N GLN A 43 0.64 -2.85 0.06
CA GLN A 43 1.11 -3.86 1.00
C GLN A 43 1.10 -3.33 2.43
N VAL A 44 0.45 -4.04 3.34
CA VAL A 44 0.57 -3.81 4.79
C VAL A 44 1.53 -4.86 5.35
N PRO A 45 2.80 -4.51 5.62
CA PRO A 45 3.78 -5.46 6.10
C PRO A 45 3.53 -5.87 7.55
N GLU A 46 3.94 -7.09 7.90
CA GLU A 46 3.98 -7.56 9.28
C GLU A 46 4.89 -6.67 10.16
N GLY A 47 4.63 -6.66 11.47
CA GLY A 47 5.49 -5.98 12.45
C GLY A 47 5.20 -4.50 12.69
N ARG A 48 3.99 -4.01 12.35
CA ARG A 48 3.51 -2.64 12.66
C ARG A 48 4.53 -1.56 12.25
N LYS A 49 4.84 -1.49 10.95
CA LYS A 49 5.78 -0.52 10.38
C LYS A 49 5.16 0.88 10.26
N VAL A 50 4.75 1.45 11.39
CA VAL A 50 4.35 2.86 11.54
C VAL A 50 5.56 3.70 11.96
N PHE A 51 5.50 5.01 11.78
CA PHE A 51 6.52 5.92 12.26
C PHE A 51 6.24 6.27 13.73
N PRO A 52 7.02 5.75 14.71
CA PRO A 52 6.68 5.85 16.12
C PRO A 52 6.81 7.28 16.68
N ASN A 53 7.61 8.12 16.02
CA ASN A 53 7.83 9.51 16.41
C ASN A 53 6.78 10.47 15.84
N LEU A 54 5.75 9.95 15.16
CA LEU A 54 4.68 10.72 14.55
C LEU A 54 3.35 10.39 15.24
N SER A 55 2.48 11.38 15.34
CA SER A 55 1.10 11.18 15.79
C SER A 55 0.34 10.27 14.83
N VAL A 56 -0.82 9.77 15.28
CA VAL A 56 -1.73 8.97 14.44
C VAL A 56 -2.13 9.77 13.19
N HIS A 57 -2.44 11.07 13.36
CA HIS A 57 -2.81 11.95 12.25
C HIS A 57 -1.68 12.03 11.22
N GLU A 58 -0.46 12.36 11.64
CA GLU A 58 0.71 12.46 10.75
C GLU A 58 1.03 11.14 10.04
N ASN A 59 0.88 9.99 10.72
CA ASN A 59 1.03 8.67 10.08
C ASN A 59 -0.02 8.46 8.96
N LEU A 60 -1.28 8.83 9.21
CA LEU A 60 -2.35 8.72 8.21
C LEU A 60 -2.12 9.69 7.03
N GLU A 61 -1.63 10.90 7.30
CA GLU A 61 -1.30 11.87 6.25
C GLU A 61 -0.18 11.37 5.33
N LEU A 62 0.88 10.79 5.90
CA LEU A 62 1.98 10.21 5.13
C LEU A 62 1.50 9.06 4.23
N GLY A 63 0.62 8.21 4.73
CA GLY A 63 0.03 7.10 3.96
C GLY A 63 -0.79 7.56 2.76
N ALA A 64 -1.33 8.79 2.78
CA ALA A 64 -2.15 9.35 1.72
C ALA A 64 -1.34 9.91 0.53
N PHE A 65 -0.01 9.92 0.58
CA PHE A 65 0.84 10.66 -0.36
C PHE A 65 0.61 10.34 -1.84
N THR A 66 0.51 9.06 -2.22
CA THR A 66 0.48 8.65 -3.64
C THR A 66 -0.93 8.64 -4.27
N ARG A 67 -1.93 8.06 -3.59
CA ARG A 67 -3.33 7.99 -4.11
C ARG A 67 -4.38 8.63 -3.20
N GLY A 68 -4.05 8.90 -1.95
CA GLY A 68 -5.00 9.41 -0.96
C GLY A 68 -5.12 10.94 -0.94
N ARG A 69 -4.28 11.67 -1.67
CA ARG A 69 -4.13 13.12 -1.54
C ARG A 69 -5.40 13.91 -1.85
N GLU A 70 -6.08 13.57 -2.95
CA GLU A 70 -7.31 14.27 -3.38
C GLU A 70 -8.49 14.02 -2.43
N ARG A 71 -8.57 12.82 -1.86
CA ARG A 71 -9.64 12.41 -0.94
C ARG A 71 -9.17 12.38 0.52
N LYS A 72 -8.12 13.12 0.84
CA LYS A 72 -7.43 13.02 2.14
C LYS A 72 -8.38 13.28 3.30
N GLN A 73 -9.12 14.39 3.26
CA GLN A 73 -10.05 14.75 4.32
C GLN A 73 -11.16 13.69 4.47
N GLN A 74 -11.80 13.31 3.36
CA GLN A 74 -12.86 12.29 3.36
C GLN A 74 -12.37 10.94 3.92
N ASN A 75 -11.13 10.55 3.62
CA ASN A 75 -10.55 9.32 4.13
C ASN A 75 -10.21 9.43 5.63
N LEU A 76 -9.70 10.58 6.09
CA LEU A 76 -9.46 10.83 7.50
C LEU A 76 -10.77 10.79 8.31
N ASP A 77 -11.81 11.46 7.82
CA ASP A 77 -13.13 11.49 8.46
C ASP A 77 -13.67 10.06 8.61
N LYS A 78 -13.62 9.25 7.54
CA LYS A 78 -14.00 7.83 7.59
C LYS A 78 -13.19 7.04 8.62
N VAL A 79 -11.89 7.26 8.74
CA VAL A 79 -11.04 6.57 9.71
C VAL A 79 -11.44 6.96 11.13
N TYR A 80 -11.69 8.24 11.40
CA TYR A 80 -12.14 8.72 12.71
C TYR A 80 -13.54 8.24 13.08
N GLU A 81 -14.44 8.09 12.10
CA GLU A 81 -15.76 7.50 12.29
C GLU A 81 -15.70 5.99 12.55
N THR A 82 -14.80 5.27 11.85
CA THR A 82 -14.67 3.80 11.97
C THR A 82 -13.98 3.42 13.28
N PHE A 83 -13.04 4.24 13.74
CA PHE A 83 -12.31 4.04 14.99
C PHE A 83 -12.56 5.23 15.94
N PRO A 84 -13.79 5.37 16.43
CA PRO A 84 -14.11 6.38 17.43
C PRO A 84 -13.29 6.08 18.69
N ARG A 85 -12.81 7.14 19.35
CA ARG A 85 -12.02 7.03 20.58
C ARG A 85 -12.77 6.32 21.70
#